data_AF-A0AAW0NW34-F1
#
_entry.id   AF-A0AAW0NW34-F1
#
_cell.length_a   1.000
_cell.length_b   1.000
_cell.length_c   1.000
_cell.angle_alpha   90.00
_cell.angle_beta   90.00
_cell.angle_gamma   90.00
#
_symmetry.space_group_name_H-M   'P 1'
#
loop_
_entity.id
_entity.type
_entity.pdbx_description
1 polymer ?
#
loop_
_entity_poly.entity_id
_entity_poly.type
_entity_poly.pdbx_seq_one_letter_code
_entity_poly.pdbx_strand_id
1 'polypeptide(L)'
;MPSLMMDSQFSEFTPDITPIMLAAHTNNYEIIKLLVQRKVTIPRPHQIRCDCVECVSSSEVDSLRHSRSRLNIYKALASPSLIALSSEDPILTAFRLGWELKELSKVENEFRQEYEELSQQCKRFAKDLLDQARSSRELETILNHRDNDQSEELDPRQCHDLAKLKLAIKYHQKEVGLSRPF
;
A
#
# COMPACT_ATOMS: atom_id res chain seq x y z
N MET A 1 48.34 21.10 -0.30
CA MET A 1 47.21 20.18 -0.04
C MET A 1 45.94 20.91 -0.40
N PRO A 2 45.23 20.55 -1.48
CA PRO A 2 43.97 21.19 -1.79
C PRO A 2 42.93 20.74 -0.77
N SER A 3 42.30 21.71 -0.13
CA SER A 3 41.18 21.55 0.78
C SER A 3 40.06 20.80 0.07
N LEU A 4 39.66 19.65 0.61
CA LEU A 4 38.42 18.95 0.24
C LEU A 4 37.25 19.89 0.56
N MET A 5 36.85 20.69 -0.41
CA MET A 5 35.52 21.27 -0.45
C MET A 5 34.57 20.07 -0.49
N MET A 6 33.96 19.75 0.64
CA MET A 6 32.82 18.85 0.66
C MET A 6 31.77 19.45 -0.28
N ASP A 7 31.42 18.71 -1.33
CA ASP A 7 30.22 18.92 -2.14
C ASP A 7 28.98 18.71 -1.25
N SER A 8 28.74 19.64 -0.32
CA SER A 8 27.78 19.53 0.77
C SER A 8 26.32 19.75 0.33
N GLN A 9 26.02 19.67 -0.97
CA GLN A 9 24.67 19.95 -1.49
C GLN A 9 24.19 18.98 -2.59
N PHE A 10 24.89 17.85 -2.81
CA PHE A 10 24.40 16.81 -3.71
C PHE A 10 23.93 15.60 -2.91
N SER A 11 22.65 15.61 -2.52
CA SER A 11 21.97 14.40 -2.06
C SER A 11 21.63 13.55 -3.29
N GLU A 12 21.97 12.26 -3.25
CA GLU A 12 21.52 11.28 -4.26
C GLU A 12 20.00 11.06 -4.21
N PHE A 13 19.38 11.28 -3.05
CA PHE A 13 17.95 11.13 -2.83
C PHE A 13 17.23 12.48 -2.81
N THR A 14 16.01 12.51 -3.32
CA THR A 14 15.15 13.68 -3.22
C THR A 14 14.84 13.98 -1.74
N PRO A 15 14.71 15.27 -1.35
CA PRO A 15 14.61 15.66 0.05
C PRO A 15 13.33 15.17 0.75
N ASP A 16 12.33 14.69 0.00
CA ASP A 16 11.09 14.10 0.50
C ASP A 16 11.21 12.61 0.88
N ILE A 17 12.29 11.92 0.51
CA ILE A 17 12.49 10.51 0.85
C ILE A 17 13.02 10.40 2.27
N THR A 18 12.23 9.77 3.14
CA THR A 18 12.65 9.43 4.51
C THR A 18 13.34 8.06 4.56
N PRO A 19 14.14 7.77 5.61
CA PRO A 19 14.81 6.46 5.74
C PRO A 19 13.85 5.26 5.73
N ILE A 20 12.67 5.40 6.33
CA ILE A 20 11.65 4.33 6.31
C ILE A 20 11.04 4.14 4.92
N MET A 21 10.87 5.22 4.15
CA MET A 21 10.39 5.13 2.77
C MET A 21 11.40 4.40 1.90
N LEU A 22 12.68 4.71 2.02
CA LEU A 22 13.74 4.05 1.26
C LEU A 22 13.88 2.56 1.63
N ALA A 23 13.79 2.23 2.92
CA ALA A 23 13.76 0.84 3.38
C ALA A 23 12.54 0.09 2.81
N ALA A 24 11.36 0.73 2.77
CA ALA A 24 10.17 0.16 2.18
C ALA A 24 10.27 -0.01 0.65
N HIS A 25 10.88 0.95 -0.05
CA HIS A 25 11.12 0.88 -1.51
C HIS A 25 12.03 -0.29 -1.90
N THR A 26 13.02 -0.61 -1.05
CA THR A 26 13.89 -1.79 -1.23
C THR A 26 13.26 -3.09 -0.74
N ASN A 27 12.06 -3.01 -0.13
CA ASN A 27 11.32 -4.14 0.44
C ASN A 27 12.18 -5.01 1.39
N ASN A 28 13.06 -4.37 2.18
CA ASN A 28 13.95 -5.08 3.10
C ASN A 28 13.30 -5.25 4.47
N TYR A 29 12.82 -6.46 4.76
CA TYR A 29 12.09 -6.79 5.99
C TYR A 29 12.86 -6.42 7.27
N GLU A 30 14.15 -6.74 7.38
CA GLU A 30 14.92 -6.52 8.61
C GLU A 30 15.13 -5.03 8.90
N ILE A 31 15.43 -4.24 7.86
CA ILE A 31 15.60 -2.79 8.00
C ILE A 31 14.27 -2.14 8.38
N ILE A 32 13.18 -2.51 7.70
CA ILE A 32 11.84 -1.99 8.00
C ILE A 32 11.46 -2.33 9.45
N LYS A 33 11.68 -3.57 9.88
CA LYS A 33 11.39 -4.01 11.26
C LYS A 33 12.14 -3.18 12.31
N LEU A 34 13.44 -2.94 12.10
CA LEU A 34 14.26 -2.12 13.01
C LEU A 34 13.77 -0.67 13.11
N LEU A 35 13.28 -0.11 12.00
CA LEU A 35 12.76 1.27 11.95
C LEU A 35 11.35 1.36 12.55
N VAL A 36 10.48 0.40 12.28
CA VAL A 36 9.12 0.32 12.85
C VAL A 36 9.18 0.14 14.37
N GLN A 37 10.12 -0.66 14.89
CA GLN A 37 10.35 -0.79 16.34
C GLN A 37 10.70 0.53 17.04
N ARG A 38 11.29 1.48 16.31
CA ARG A 38 11.58 2.84 16.80
C ARG A 38 10.41 3.81 16.62
N LYS A 39 9.22 3.31 16.27
CA LYS A 39 7.99 4.07 16.04
C LYS A 39 8.12 5.12 14.93
N VAL A 40 8.99 4.88 13.95
CA VAL A 40 9.04 5.72 12.74
C VAL A 40 7.81 5.44 11.89
N THR A 41 7.12 6.49 11.47
CA THR A 41 5.89 6.39 10.67
C THR A 41 6.09 6.98 9.28
N ILE A 42 5.40 6.41 8.29
CA ILE A 42 5.27 7.03 6.96
C ILE A 42 4.06 7.97 7.01
N PRO A 43 4.18 9.24 6.56
CA PRO A 43 3.04 10.13 6.50
C PRO A 43 1.98 9.57 5.54
N ARG A 44 0.70 9.68 5.90
CA ARG A 44 -0.36 9.32 4.96
C ARG A 44 -0.46 10.39 3.88
N PRO A 45 -0.49 10.01 2.59
CA PRO A 45 -0.63 10.96 1.51
C PRO A 45 -2.02 11.61 1.58
N HIS A 46 -2.09 12.90 1.24
CA HIS A 46 -3.37 13.56 1.03
C HIS A 46 -4.04 13.07 -0.27
N GLN A 47 -5.36 13.24 -0.37
CA GLN A 47 -6.08 12.96 -1.61
C GLN A 47 -5.58 13.85 -2.76
N ILE A 48 -5.68 13.39 -4.01
CA ILE A 48 -5.18 14.15 -5.17
C ILE A 48 -5.78 15.56 -5.25
N ARG A 49 -7.06 15.71 -4.90
CA ARG A 49 -7.80 16.98 -4.93
C ARG A 49 -7.89 17.64 -3.56
N CYS A 50 -6.81 17.60 -2.78
CA CYS A 50 -6.78 18.22 -1.47
C CYS A 50 -6.50 19.72 -1.61
N ASP A 51 -7.44 20.54 -1.11
CA ASP A 51 -7.37 22.01 -1.16
C ASP A 51 -6.74 22.62 0.11
N CYS A 52 -5.96 21.84 0.87
CA CYS A 52 -5.29 22.37 2.06
C CYS A 52 -4.13 23.30 1.66
N VAL A 53 -3.78 24.23 2.56
CA VAL A 53 -2.75 25.24 2.32
C VAL A 53 -1.42 24.61 1.90
N GLU A 54 -1.02 23.49 2.50
CA GLU A 54 0.23 22.79 2.19
C GLU A 54 0.22 22.15 0.79
N CYS A 55 -0.88 21.51 0.38
CA CYS A 55 -1.00 20.89 -0.94
C CYS A 55 -1.08 21.93 -2.05
N VAL A 56 -1.87 22.99 -1.85
CA VAL A 56 -2.01 24.08 -2.82
C VAL A 56 -0.68 24.80 -3.00
N SER A 57 -0.05 25.23 -1.90
CA SER A 57 1.24 25.94 -1.97
C SER A 57 2.36 25.09 -2.58
N SER A 58 2.48 23.81 -2.22
CA SER A 58 3.52 22.94 -2.80
C SER A 58 3.28 22.65 -4.28
N SER A 59 2.02 22.50 -4.71
CA SER A 59 1.66 22.31 -6.11
C SER A 59 1.88 23.56 -6.97
N GLU A 60 1.58 24.75 -6.43
CA GLU A 60 1.83 26.03 -7.11
C GLU A 60 3.33 26.32 -7.30
N VAL A 61 4.16 25.89 -6.33
CA VAL A 61 5.61 26.03 -6.42
C VAL A 61 6.21 25.01 -7.39
N ASP A 62 5.87 23.73 -7.24
CA ASP A 62 6.38 22.65 -8.09
C ASP A 62 5.43 21.44 -8.07
N SER A 63 4.51 21.42 -9.04
CA SER A 63 3.51 20.37 -9.19
C SER A 63 4.11 18.99 -9.44
N LEU A 64 5.20 18.90 -10.22
CA LEU A 64 5.86 17.63 -10.53
C LEU A 64 6.51 17.03 -9.28
N ARG A 65 7.21 17.86 -8.49
CA ARG A 65 7.80 17.42 -7.22
C ARG A 65 6.72 17.02 -6.21
N HIS A 66 5.61 17.75 -6.15
CA HIS A 66 4.47 17.39 -5.30
C HIS A 66 3.90 16.01 -5.66
N SER A 67 3.61 15.76 -6.94
CA SER A 67 3.14 14.46 -7.41
C SER A 67 4.17 13.34 -7.22
N ARG A 68 5.46 13.62 -7.45
CA ARG A 68 6.54 12.64 -7.21
C ARG A 68 6.64 12.25 -5.74
N SER A 69 6.51 13.22 -4.82
CA SER A 69 6.52 12.95 -3.39
C SER A 69 5.34 12.07 -2.96
N ARG A 70 4.13 12.34 -3.48
CA ARG A 70 2.96 11.48 -3.27
C ARG A 70 3.21 10.06 -3.78
N LEU A 71 3.75 9.90 -4.98
CA LEU A 71 4.09 8.58 -5.53
C LEU A 71 5.12 7.85 -4.65
N ASN A 72 6.14 8.53 -4.16
CA ASN A 72 7.15 7.96 -3.27
C ASN A 72 6.52 7.43 -1.97
N ILE A 73 5.54 8.14 -1.40
CA ILE A 73 4.79 7.70 -0.23
C ILE A 73 3.99 6.43 -0.55
N TYR A 74 3.22 6.44 -1.64
CA TYR A 74 2.44 5.26 -2.05
C TYR A 74 3.32 4.04 -2.34
N LYS A 75 4.47 4.24 -2.97
CA LYS A 75 5.45 3.18 -3.22
C LYS A 75 5.96 2.56 -1.92
N ALA A 76 6.17 3.37 -0.88
CA ALA A 76 6.55 2.87 0.43
C ALA A 76 5.39 2.10 1.09
N LEU A 77 4.17 2.65 1.08
CA LEU A 77 2.98 2.02 1.66
C LEU A 77 2.60 0.70 0.98
N ALA A 78 2.86 0.57 -0.33
CA ALA A 78 2.59 -0.64 -1.10
C ALA A 78 3.62 -1.77 -0.90
N SER A 79 4.65 -1.53 -0.08
CA SER A 79 5.71 -2.52 0.20
C SER A 79 5.16 -3.73 0.98
N PRO A 80 5.32 -4.97 0.47
CA PRO A 80 4.82 -6.19 1.13
C PRO A 80 5.32 -6.35 2.57
N SER A 81 6.63 -6.13 2.77
CA SER A 81 7.25 -6.24 4.10
C SER A 81 6.70 -5.22 5.08
N LEU A 82 6.44 -3.99 4.61
CA LEU A 82 5.86 -2.95 5.45
C LEU A 82 4.42 -3.31 5.82
N ILE A 83 3.58 -3.71 4.85
CA ILE A 83 2.20 -4.09 5.10
C ILE A 83 2.14 -5.26 6.10
N ALA A 84 3.00 -6.26 5.94
CA ALA A 84 3.08 -7.42 6.83
C ALA A 84 3.51 -7.07 8.27
N LEU A 85 4.33 -6.03 8.45
CA LEU A 85 4.84 -5.62 9.77
C LEU A 85 3.94 -4.60 10.49
N SER A 86 3.19 -3.79 9.74
CA SER A 86 2.48 -2.62 10.27
C SER A 86 0.97 -2.75 10.28
N SER A 87 0.39 -3.72 9.55
CA SER A 87 -1.05 -3.90 9.45
C SER A 87 -1.58 -5.05 10.30
N GLU A 88 -2.75 -4.85 10.91
CA GLU A 88 -3.50 -5.88 11.63
C GLU A 88 -4.14 -6.90 10.67
N ASP A 89 -4.68 -6.43 9.53
CA ASP A 89 -5.16 -7.27 8.43
C ASP A 89 -4.42 -6.91 7.12
N PRO A 90 -3.29 -7.59 6.84
CA PRO A 90 -2.48 -7.35 5.65
C PRO A 90 -3.24 -7.57 4.33
N ILE A 91 -4.18 -8.53 4.29
CA ILE A 91 -4.94 -8.87 3.07
C ILE A 91 -5.91 -7.74 2.75
N LEU A 92 -6.66 -7.30 3.75
CA LEU A 92 -7.61 -6.21 3.61
C LEU A 92 -6.91 -4.90 3.25
N THR A 93 -5.77 -4.63 3.90
CA THR A 93 -4.94 -3.46 3.63
C THR A 93 -4.44 -3.45 2.19
N ALA A 94 -3.94 -4.59 1.71
CA ALA A 94 -3.49 -4.74 0.33
C ALA A 94 -4.63 -4.56 -0.69
N PHE A 95 -5.85 -5.03 -0.38
CA PHE A 95 -7.01 -4.82 -1.25
C PHE A 95 -7.44 -3.35 -1.31
N ARG A 96 -7.55 -2.68 -0.16
CA ARG A 96 -7.90 -1.25 -0.09
C ARG A 96 -6.88 -0.40 -0.84
N LEU A 97 -5.59 -0.61 -0.55
CA LEU A 97 -4.50 0.13 -1.18
C LEU A 97 -4.41 -0.18 -2.68
N GLY A 98 -4.55 -1.43 -3.09
CA GLY A 98 -4.54 -1.81 -4.50
C GLY A 98 -5.68 -1.18 -5.29
N TRP A 99 -6.87 -1.02 -4.70
CA TRP A 99 -7.98 -0.31 -5.32
C TRP A 99 -7.73 1.20 -5.38
N GLU A 100 -7.28 1.80 -4.29
CA GLU A 100 -6.95 3.22 -4.22
C GLU A 100 -5.92 3.59 -5.30
N LEU A 101 -4.82 2.84 -5.40
CA LEU A 101 -3.80 3.02 -6.45
C LEU A 101 -4.38 2.89 -7.87
N LYS A 102 -5.36 2.00 -8.08
CA LYS A 102 -5.99 1.86 -9.39
C LYS A 102 -6.92 3.01 -9.75
N GLU A 103 -7.56 3.64 -8.76
CA GLU A 103 -8.33 4.87 -8.99
C GLU A 103 -7.40 6.07 -9.18
N LEU A 104 -6.32 6.17 -8.39
CA LEU A 104 -5.31 7.22 -8.53
C LEU A 104 -4.69 7.20 -9.94
N SER A 105 -4.43 6.02 -10.51
CA SER A 105 -3.87 5.89 -11.87
C SER A 105 -4.80 6.41 -12.98
N LYS A 106 -6.08 6.64 -12.71
CA LYS A 106 -7.04 7.25 -13.65
C LYS A 106 -7.09 8.77 -13.53
N VAL A 107 -6.68 9.29 -12.37
CA VAL A 107 -6.74 10.71 -12.05
C VAL A 107 -5.40 11.40 -12.33
N GLU A 108 -4.28 10.78 -11.94
CA GLU A 108 -2.93 11.22 -12.33
C GLU A 108 -2.45 10.44 -13.54
N ASN A 109 -2.34 11.11 -14.68
CA ASN A 109 -1.91 10.47 -15.93
C ASN A 109 -0.38 10.37 -16.03
N GLU A 110 0.33 11.30 -15.41
CA GLU A 110 1.78 11.46 -15.48
C GLU A 110 2.54 10.27 -14.87
N PHE A 111 1.98 9.64 -13.84
CA PHE A 111 2.54 8.46 -13.15
C PHE A 111 1.60 7.26 -13.19
N ARG A 112 0.74 7.22 -14.21
CA ARG A 112 -0.28 6.18 -14.32
C ARG A 112 0.32 4.78 -14.27
N GLN A 113 1.41 4.54 -14.99
CA GLN A 113 2.00 3.21 -15.08
C GLN A 113 2.52 2.75 -13.71
N GLU A 114 3.21 3.62 -12.98
CA GLU A 114 3.74 3.32 -11.66
C GLU A 114 2.62 3.01 -10.67
N TYR A 115 1.52 3.75 -10.70
CA TYR A 115 0.36 3.44 -9.86
C TYR A 115 -0.28 2.09 -10.22
N GLU A 116 -0.38 1.76 -11.51
CA GLU A 116 -0.89 0.46 -11.96
C GLU A 116 0.02 -0.70 -11.52
N GLU A 117 1.34 -0.52 -11.57
CA GLU A 117 2.33 -1.50 -11.11
C GLU A 117 2.25 -1.70 -9.59
N LEU A 118 2.15 -0.63 -8.81
CA LEU A 118 1.96 -0.71 -7.36
C LEU A 118 0.63 -1.37 -6.99
N SER A 119 -0.44 -1.05 -7.73
CA SER A 119 -1.74 -1.72 -7.55
C SER A 119 -1.58 -3.23 -7.74
N GLN A 120 -0.96 -3.66 -8.84
CA GLN A 120 -0.69 -5.08 -9.13
C GLN A 120 0.20 -5.74 -8.07
N GLN A 121 1.20 -5.03 -7.53
CA GLN A 121 2.04 -5.52 -6.43
C GLN A 121 1.19 -5.84 -5.19
N CYS A 122 0.26 -4.96 -4.80
CA CYS A 122 -0.64 -5.23 -3.68
C CYS A 122 -1.56 -6.43 -3.96
N LYS A 123 -2.06 -6.59 -5.20
CA LYS A 123 -2.88 -7.75 -5.60
C LYS A 123 -2.10 -9.06 -5.45
N ARG A 124 -0.87 -9.08 -5.97
CA ARG A 124 0.02 -10.24 -5.90
C ARG A 124 0.36 -10.58 -4.45
N PHE A 125 0.71 -9.60 -3.63
CA PHE A 125 0.97 -9.82 -2.21
C PHE A 125 -0.22 -10.46 -1.48
N ALA A 126 -1.45 -9.95 -1.70
CA ALA A 126 -2.64 -10.51 -1.08
C ALA A 126 -2.90 -11.97 -1.52
N LYS A 127 -2.69 -12.25 -2.82
CA LYS A 127 -2.79 -13.60 -3.37
C LYS A 127 -1.73 -14.53 -2.77
N ASP A 128 -0.47 -14.13 -2.80
CA ASP A 128 0.66 -14.93 -2.31
C ASP A 128 0.50 -15.26 -0.82
N LEU A 129 -0.09 -14.34 -0.05
CA LEU A 129 -0.40 -14.55 1.36
C LEU A 129 -1.55 -15.53 1.57
N LEU A 130 -2.61 -15.47 0.75
CA LEU A 130 -3.70 -16.45 0.76
C LEU A 130 -3.23 -17.84 0.33
N ASP A 131 -2.30 -17.91 -0.63
CA ASP A 131 -1.72 -19.17 -1.12
C ASP A 131 -0.88 -19.91 -0.05
N GLN A 132 -0.50 -19.24 1.05
CA GLN A 132 0.16 -19.90 2.19
C GLN A 132 -0.79 -20.69 3.10
N ALA A 133 -2.11 -20.54 2.97
CA ALA A 133 -3.07 -21.29 3.78
C ALA A 133 -2.99 -22.80 3.48
N ARG A 134 -2.82 -23.62 4.54
CA ARG A 134 -2.59 -25.07 4.40
C ARG A 134 -3.85 -25.90 4.60
N SER A 135 -4.92 -25.30 5.09
CA SER A 135 -6.20 -25.97 5.31
C SER A 135 -7.38 -25.15 4.80
N SER A 136 -8.45 -25.83 4.40
CA SER A 136 -9.73 -25.18 4.06
C SER A 136 -10.28 -24.37 5.24
N ARG A 137 -10.04 -24.82 6.48
CA ARG A 137 -10.45 -24.11 7.69
C ARG A 137 -9.74 -22.76 7.85
N GLU A 138 -8.43 -22.69 7.60
CA GLU A 138 -7.67 -21.43 7.63
C GLU A 138 -8.21 -20.47 6.55
N LEU A 139 -8.42 -20.99 5.34
CA LEU A 139 -8.93 -20.20 4.23
C LEU A 139 -10.34 -19.67 4.51
N GLU A 140 -11.25 -20.51 5.01
CA GLU A 140 -12.59 -20.11 5.43
C GLU A 140 -12.56 -19.06 6.54
N THR A 141 -11.66 -19.24 7.52
CA THR A 141 -11.51 -18.27 8.61
C THR A 141 -11.06 -16.91 8.07
N ILE A 142 -10.08 -16.89 7.18
CA ILE A 142 -9.57 -15.66 6.57
C ILE A 142 -10.65 -14.99 5.71
N LEU A 143 -11.34 -15.75 4.85
CA LEU A 143 -12.32 -15.24 3.89
C LEU A 143 -13.62 -14.77 4.54
N ASN A 144 -14.02 -15.39 5.64
CA ASN A 144 -15.24 -15.06 6.39
C ASN A 144 -14.99 -14.08 7.54
N HIS A 145 -13.74 -13.70 7.82
CA HIS A 145 -13.43 -12.69 8.82
C HIS A 145 -14.01 -11.33 8.41
N ARG A 146 -14.92 -10.79 9.24
CA ARG A 146 -15.49 -9.45 9.10
C ARG A 146 -14.77 -8.50 10.06
N ASP A 147 -14.37 -7.33 9.56
CA ASP A 147 -14.02 -6.20 10.43
C ASP A 147 -15.24 -5.92 11.31
N ASN A 148 -15.03 -5.84 12.63
CA ASN A 148 -16.08 -5.59 13.61
C ASN A 148 -16.75 -4.20 13.46
N ASP A 149 -16.25 -3.37 12.54
CA ASP A 149 -16.74 -2.01 12.24
C ASP A 149 -17.92 -1.97 11.25
N GLN A 150 -18.35 -3.10 10.68
CA GLN A 150 -19.56 -3.19 9.85
C GLN A 150 -20.62 -4.09 10.49
N SER A 151 -21.06 -3.71 11.70
CA SER A 151 -22.29 -4.24 12.31
C SER A 151 -23.51 -3.55 11.68
N GLU A 152 -23.82 -3.90 10.43
CA GLU A 152 -25.20 -3.83 9.94
C GLU A 152 -25.83 -5.22 10.18
N GLU A 153 -26.91 -5.23 10.95
CA GLU A 153 -27.64 -6.39 11.45
C GLU A 153 -27.94 -7.40 10.33
N LEU A 154 -27.25 -8.53 10.31
CA LEU A 154 -27.62 -9.66 9.44
C LEU A 154 -27.55 -10.99 10.19
N ASP A 155 -28.61 -11.76 9.96
CA ASP A 155 -29.04 -13.01 10.59
C ASP A 155 -27.89 -14.04 10.78
N PRO A 156 -27.69 -14.61 11.99
CA PRO A 156 -26.62 -15.58 12.30
C PRO A 156 -26.65 -16.88 11.47
N ARG A 157 -27.65 -17.05 10.59
CA ARG A 157 -27.76 -18.16 9.62
C ARG A 157 -26.98 -17.92 8.32
N GLN A 158 -26.39 -16.75 8.11
CA GLN A 158 -25.58 -16.40 6.92
C GLN A 158 -24.06 -16.44 7.19
N CYS A 159 -23.60 -17.34 8.07
CA CYS A 159 -22.18 -17.53 8.42
C CYS A 159 -21.27 -17.99 7.25
N HIS A 160 -21.85 -18.25 6.06
CA HIS A 160 -21.13 -18.58 4.83
C HIS A 160 -20.94 -17.38 3.87
N ASP A 161 -21.21 -16.17 4.34
CA ASP A 161 -20.98 -14.97 3.54
C ASP A 161 -19.49 -14.66 3.48
N LEU A 162 -18.84 -15.13 2.40
CA LEU A 162 -17.46 -14.86 1.99
C LEU A 162 -17.17 -13.35 1.86
N ALA A 163 -17.18 -12.62 2.97
CA ALA A 163 -17.20 -11.17 3.01
C ALA A 163 -15.96 -10.57 2.35
N LYS A 164 -14.77 -11.15 2.59
CA LYS A 164 -13.54 -10.74 1.89
C LYS A 164 -13.52 -11.10 0.42
N LEU A 165 -14.24 -12.16 0.02
CA LEU A 165 -14.34 -12.55 -1.39
C LEU A 165 -15.30 -11.61 -2.14
N LYS A 166 -16.42 -11.22 -1.52
CA LYS A 166 -17.28 -10.12 -2.00
C LYS A 166 -16.48 -8.81 -2.11
N LEU A 167 -15.61 -8.52 -1.14
CA LEU A 167 -14.72 -7.38 -1.15
C LEU A 167 -13.66 -7.47 -2.28
N ALA A 168 -13.06 -8.63 -2.49
CA ALA A 168 -12.11 -8.89 -3.57
C ALA A 168 -12.77 -8.72 -4.95
N ILE A 169 -14.01 -9.19 -5.11
CA ILE A 169 -14.82 -8.98 -6.31
C ILE A 169 -15.13 -7.48 -6.50
N LYS A 170 -15.56 -6.79 -5.43
CA LYS A 170 -15.82 -5.34 -5.43
C LYS A 170 -14.58 -4.53 -5.83
N TYR A 171 -13.40 -4.97 -5.41
CA TYR A 171 -12.12 -4.33 -5.74
C TYR A 171 -11.46 -4.86 -7.02
N HIS A 172 -12.19 -5.61 -7.85
CA HIS A 172 -11.71 -6.15 -9.13
C HIS A 172 -10.36 -6.88 -9.02
N GLN A 173 -10.23 -7.70 -7.99
CA GLN A 173 -9.11 -8.60 -7.79
C GLN A 173 -9.29 -9.85 -8.67
N LYS A 174 -9.08 -9.70 -9.99
CA LYS A 174 -9.38 -10.74 -11.00
C LYS A 174 -8.57 -12.05 -10.83
N GLU A 175 -7.53 -12.07 -10.02
CA GLU A 175 -6.62 -13.23 -9.84
C GLU A 175 -6.82 -14.02 -8.54
N VAL A 176 -7.78 -13.64 -7.68
CA VAL A 176 -7.96 -14.27 -6.35
C VAL A 176 -8.76 -15.58 -6.43
N GLY A 177 -9.18 -16.00 -7.62
CA GLY A 177 -9.84 -17.29 -7.81
C GLY A 177 -9.66 -17.84 -9.22
N LEU A 178 -9.45 -19.16 -9.28
CA LEU A 178 -9.56 -20.05 -10.45
C LEU A 178 -8.28 -20.38 -11.25
N SER A 179 -7.16 -20.65 -10.57
CA SER A 179 -6.02 -21.33 -11.21
C SER A 179 -5.43 -22.47 -10.37
N ARG A 180 -6.27 -23.20 -9.64
CA ARG A 180 -5.93 -24.55 -9.17
C ARG A 180 -6.69 -25.58 -10.02
N PRO A 181 -6.03 -26.37 -10.87
CA PRO A 181 -6.53 -27.69 -11.20
C PRO A 181 -6.41 -28.58 -9.96
N PHE A 182 -7.45 -29.37 -9.71
CA PHE A 182 -7.39 -30.51 -8.80
C PHE A 182 -6.39 -31.56 -9.31
#